data_AF-Q92JC0-F1
#
_entry.id   AF-Q92JC0-F1
#
_cell.length_a   1.000
_cell.length_b   1.000
_cell.length_c   1.000
_cell.angle_alpha   90.00
_cell.angle_beta   90.00
_cell.angle_gamma   90.00
#
_symmetry.space_group_name_H-M   'P 1'
#
loop_
_entity.id
_entity.type
_entity.pdbx_description
1 polymer ?
#
loop_
_entity_poly.entity_id
_entity_poly.type
_entity_poly.pdbx_seq_one_letter_code
_entity_poly.pdbx_strand_id
1 'polypeptide(L)'
;MVVATFPKPFIITDAAINIRPTLEDKRDIVQNAIDLMHMIREDTQVRVAVLSVVETVTSAIPTTLDAAALSQMVDRGQITNAIVDGPLAFDNAISLFAAEAKCISSSVSGNADILVVPDLESGNMLAKQLKYLGQAVMAYGGYRSWSPCSYYFNK
;
A
#
# COMPACT_ATOMS: atom_id res chain seq x y z
N MET A 1 6.32 -8.28 -0.46
CA MET A 1 7.31 -7.95 -1.50
C MET A 1 8.63 -7.60 -0.84
N VAL A 2 9.75 -7.95 -1.46
CA VAL A 2 11.11 -7.61 -1.00
C VAL A 2 11.87 -6.93 -2.13
N VAL A 3 12.50 -5.79 -1.86
CA VAL A 3 13.32 -5.03 -2.81
C VAL A 3 14.68 -4.78 -2.16
N ALA A 4 15.79 -5.01 -2.86
CA ALA A 4 17.12 -4.87 -2.26
C ALA A 4 17.41 -3.47 -1.69
N THR A 5 16.81 -2.43 -2.28
CA THR A 5 16.96 -1.04 -1.87
C THR A 5 16.02 -0.61 -0.74
N PHE A 6 15.14 -1.49 -0.26
CA PHE A 6 14.21 -1.19 0.81
C PHE A 6 14.41 -2.18 1.97
N PRO A 7 14.59 -1.70 3.23
CA PRO A 7 15.19 -2.49 4.30
C PRO A 7 14.32 -3.63 4.84
N LYS A 8 13.02 -3.65 4.52
CA LYS A 8 12.07 -4.62 5.07
C LYS A 8 11.04 -5.08 4.04
N PRO A 9 10.45 -6.27 4.19
CA PRO A 9 9.32 -6.67 3.37
C PRO A 9 8.11 -5.75 3.58
N PHE A 10 7.35 -5.47 2.52
CA PHE A 10 6.11 -4.69 2.57
C PHE A 10 5.02 -5.28 1.67
N ILE A 11 3.77 -4.90 1.92
CA ILE A 11 2.59 -5.31 1.14
C ILE A 11 2.14 -4.15 0.23
N ILE A 12 1.66 -4.47 -0.97
CA ILE A 12 0.92 -3.54 -1.84
C ILE A 12 -0.50 -4.09 -1.97
N THR A 13 -1.51 -3.26 -1.76
CA THR A 13 -2.93 -3.65 -1.82
C THR A 13 -3.81 -2.49 -2.33
N ASP A 14 -4.87 -2.67 -3.11
CA ASP A 14 -5.27 -3.85 -3.87
C ASP A 14 -4.79 -3.68 -5.33
N ALA A 15 -3.95 -4.60 -5.80
CA ALA A 15 -3.36 -4.56 -7.13
C ALA A 15 -3.89 -5.65 -8.08
N ALA A 16 -4.96 -6.37 -7.71
CA ALA A 16 -5.45 -7.52 -8.48
C ALA A 16 -6.98 -7.68 -8.58
N ILE A 17 -7.77 -7.23 -7.60
CA ILE A 17 -9.20 -7.59 -7.53
C ILE A 17 -10.11 -6.38 -7.73
N ASN A 18 -10.02 -5.37 -6.87
CA ASN A 18 -10.95 -4.25 -6.87
C ASN A 18 -10.53 -3.17 -7.87
N ILE A 19 -11.28 -3.03 -8.98
CA ILE A 19 -10.96 -2.08 -10.07
C ILE A 19 -10.96 -0.63 -9.58
N ARG A 20 -12.06 -0.21 -8.96
CA ARG A 20 -12.27 1.13 -8.39
C ARG A 20 -12.96 0.99 -7.04
N PRO A 21 -12.20 0.68 -5.98
CA PRO A 21 -12.79 0.45 -4.67
C PRO A 21 -13.42 1.74 -4.12
N THR A 22 -14.61 1.61 -3.54
CA THR A 22 -15.23 2.69 -2.75
C THR A 22 -14.48 2.90 -1.44
N LEU A 23 -14.82 3.94 -0.67
CA LEU A 23 -14.21 4.17 0.64
C LEU A 23 -14.42 2.98 1.60
N GLU A 24 -15.62 2.37 1.59
CA GLU A 24 -15.92 1.20 2.41
C GLU A 24 -15.13 -0.03 1.94
N ASP A 25 -14.99 -0.23 0.63
CA ASP A 25 -14.13 -1.31 0.10
C ASP A 25 -12.68 -1.07 0.52
N LYS A 26 -12.19 0.18 0.47
CA LYS A 26 -10.84 0.53 0.89
C LYS A 26 -10.63 0.27 2.39
N ARG A 27 -11.61 0.57 3.24
CA ARG A 27 -11.56 0.22 4.67
C ARG A 27 -11.33 -1.28 4.85
N ASP A 28 -12.10 -2.11 4.15
CA ASP A 28 -11.99 -3.57 4.24
C ASP A 28 -10.67 -4.09 3.67
N ILE A 29 -10.21 -3.53 2.55
CA ILE A 29 -8.90 -3.82 1.96
C ILE A 29 -7.77 -3.48 2.95
N VAL A 30 -7.87 -2.34 3.63
CA VAL A 30 -6.89 -1.91 4.64
C VAL A 30 -6.88 -2.86 5.83
N GLN A 31 -8.05 -3.17 6.41
CA GLN A 31 -8.14 -4.07 7.55
C GLN A 31 -7.60 -5.47 7.21
N ASN A 32 -7.98 -6.02 6.05
CA ASN A 32 -7.48 -7.31 5.59
C ASN A 32 -5.95 -7.34 5.44
N ALA A 33 -5.36 -6.25 4.93
CA ALA A 33 -3.92 -6.15 4.78
C ALA A 33 -3.20 -6.02 6.14
N ILE A 34 -3.79 -5.29 7.09
CA ILE A 34 -3.29 -5.18 8.48
C ILE A 34 -3.29 -6.56 9.14
N ASP A 35 -4.40 -7.28 9.05
CA ASP A 35 -4.55 -8.61 9.64
C ASP A 35 -3.55 -9.59 9.04
N LEU A 36 -3.37 -9.55 7.70
CA LEU A 36 -2.35 -10.34 7.02
C LEU A 36 -0.92 -9.99 7.48
N MET A 37 -0.61 -8.70 7.66
CA MET A 37 0.72 -8.29 8.11
C MET A 37 1.02 -8.81 9.53
N HIS A 38 0.04 -8.76 10.43
CA HIS A 38 0.17 -9.33 11.78
C HIS A 38 0.35 -10.84 11.76
N MET A 39 -0.28 -11.56 10.84
CA MET A 39 -0.05 -13.00 10.67
C MET A 39 1.38 -13.33 10.18
N ILE A 40 1.99 -12.43 9.39
CA ILE A 40 3.34 -12.64 8.85
C ILE A 40 4.41 -12.20 9.86
N ARG A 41 4.12 -11.18 10.68
CA ARG A 41 5.07 -10.57 11.61
C ARG A 41 4.42 -10.42 12.98
N GLU A 42 4.84 -11.27 13.91
CA GLU A 42 4.52 -11.11 15.33
C GLU A 42 5.24 -9.87 15.89
N ASP A 43 4.56 -9.12 16.76
CA ASP A 43 5.12 -8.04 17.59
C ASP A 43 5.70 -6.80 16.88
N THR A 44 5.06 -6.30 15.82
CA THR A 44 5.39 -4.95 15.32
C THR A 44 4.14 -4.09 15.10
N GLN A 45 4.23 -2.82 15.52
CA GLN A 45 3.27 -1.79 15.12
C GLN A 45 3.23 -1.70 13.59
N VAL A 46 2.12 -2.12 12.98
CA VAL A 46 1.88 -2.05 11.54
C VAL A 46 1.65 -0.60 11.13
N ARG A 47 2.37 -0.16 10.09
CA ARG A 47 2.24 1.17 9.48
C ARG A 47 1.69 1.05 8.07
N VAL A 48 0.62 1.77 7.80
CA VAL A 48 -0.10 1.74 6.53
C VAL A 48 -0.04 3.12 5.89
N ALA A 49 0.54 3.20 4.70
CA ALA A 49 0.52 4.42 3.88
C ALA A 49 -0.62 4.33 2.87
N VAL A 50 -1.55 5.29 2.92
CA VAL A 50 -2.57 5.44 1.87
C VAL A 50 -2.04 6.34 0.77
N LEU A 51 -1.82 5.75 -0.41
CA LEU A 51 -1.14 6.41 -1.51
C LEU A 51 -2.06 7.37 -2.27
N SER A 52 -1.52 8.53 -2.58
CA SER A 52 -2.10 9.50 -3.50
C SER A 52 -0.99 10.18 -4.32
N VAL A 53 -1.35 11.21 -5.08
CA VAL A 53 -0.41 11.96 -5.92
C VAL A 53 0.21 13.16 -5.20
N VAL A 54 -0.40 13.61 -4.09
CA VAL A 54 0.02 14.75 -3.25
C VAL A 54 -0.26 14.47 -1.78
N GLU A 55 0.36 15.23 -0.89
CA GLU A 55 0.22 15.09 0.57
C GLU A 55 -0.88 15.96 1.16
N THR A 56 -1.37 16.93 0.39
CA THR A 56 -2.42 17.85 0.84
C THR A 56 -3.79 17.33 0.45
N VAL A 57 -4.70 17.27 1.42
CA VAL A 57 -6.09 16.91 1.19
C VAL A 57 -6.76 17.97 0.33
N THR A 58 -7.32 17.55 -0.80
CA THR A 58 -8.01 18.44 -1.74
C THR A 58 -9.16 17.74 -2.43
N SER A 59 -10.31 18.41 -2.53
CA SER A 59 -11.48 17.86 -3.24
C SER A 59 -11.25 17.69 -4.74
N ALA A 60 -10.23 18.33 -5.30
CA ALA A 60 -9.86 18.16 -6.71
C ALA A 60 -9.30 16.76 -7.01
N ILE A 61 -8.80 16.05 -5.99
CA ILE A 61 -8.17 14.73 -6.12
C ILE A 61 -8.86 13.79 -5.13
N PRO A 62 -9.86 13.01 -5.56
CA PRO A 62 -10.68 12.18 -4.67
C PRO A 62 -9.89 11.21 -3.78
N THR A 63 -8.77 10.70 -4.28
CA THR A 63 -7.92 9.77 -3.53
C THR A 63 -7.30 10.42 -2.28
N THR A 64 -7.15 11.74 -2.28
CA THR A 64 -6.71 12.48 -1.07
C THR A 64 -7.79 12.55 0.00
N LEU A 65 -9.07 12.61 -0.40
CA LEU A 65 -10.21 12.54 0.51
C LEU A 65 -10.34 11.13 1.10
N ASP A 66 -10.20 10.10 0.28
CA ASP A 66 -10.24 8.71 0.74
C ASP A 66 -9.12 8.44 1.77
N ALA A 67 -7.90 8.92 1.50
CA ALA A 67 -6.77 8.77 2.41
C ALA A 67 -6.99 9.48 3.75
N ALA A 68 -7.53 10.70 3.73
CA ALA A 68 -7.89 11.42 4.95
C ALA A 68 -9.00 10.70 5.74
N ALA A 69 -10.01 10.20 5.04
CA ALA A 69 -11.12 9.47 5.66
C ALA A 69 -10.64 8.16 6.31
N LEU A 70 -9.80 7.38 5.63
CA LEU A 70 -9.23 6.14 6.19
C LEU A 70 -8.35 6.39 7.41
N SER A 71 -7.53 7.45 7.38
CA SER A 71 -6.72 7.84 8.54
C SER A 71 -7.61 8.21 9.73
N GLN A 72 -8.68 8.98 9.50
CA GLN A 72 -9.66 9.32 10.52
C GLN A 72 -10.45 8.10 11.04
N MET A 73 -10.70 7.09 10.21
CA MET A 73 -11.36 5.84 10.60
C MET A 73 -10.52 5.04 11.61
N VAL A 74 -9.19 5.14 11.56
CA VAL A 74 -8.32 4.55 12.61
C VAL A 74 -8.51 5.25 13.94
N ASP A 75 -8.48 6.59 13.95
CA ASP A 75 -8.67 7.37 15.18
C ASP A 75 -10.04 7.12 15.82
N ARG A 76 -11.04 6.77 15.01
CA ARG A 76 -12.40 6.41 15.43
C ARG A 76 -12.56 4.93 15.78
N GLY A 77 -11.53 4.11 15.59
CA GLY A 77 -11.56 2.66 15.88
C GLY A 77 -12.34 1.82 14.88
N GLN A 78 -12.64 2.35 13.69
CA GLN A 78 -13.28 1.59 12.60
C GLN A 78 -12.25 0.72 11.85
N ILE A 79 -10.99 1.15 11.83
CA ILE A 79 -9.82 0.35 11.42
C ILE A 79 -8.96 0.19 12.68
N THR A 80 -8.45 -1.00 12.92
CA THR A 80 -7.80 -1.34 14.20
C THR A 80 -6.40 -1.94 14.00
N ASN A 81 -5.61 -1.96 15.07
CA ASN A 81 -4.30 -2.63 15.14
C ASN A 81 -3.22 -2.10 14.18
N ALA A 82 -3.35 -0.87 13.69
CA ALA A 82 -2.33 -0.23 12.86
C ALA A 82 -2.32 1.29 13.02
N ILE A 83 -1.23 1.91 12.59
CA ILE A 83 -1.18 3.35 12.31
C ILE A 83 -1.41 3.49 10.80
N VAL A 84 -2.44 4.22 10.41
CA VAL A 84 -2.70 4.55 9.00
C VAL A 84 -2.50 6.05 8.83
N ASP A 85 -1.77 6.42 7.79
CA ASP A 85 -1.61 7.82 7.42
C ASP A 85 -1.64 8.01 5.91
N GLY A 86 -2.10 9.18 5.50
CA GLY A 86 -2.29 9.58 4.12
C GLY A 86 -3.08 10.89 4.01
N PRO A 87 -3.05 11.54 2.85
CA PRO A 87 -2.46 11.04 1.61
C PRO A 87 -0.92 11.16 1.57
N LEU A 88 -0.26 10.15 1.00
CA LEU A 88 1.20 10.16 0.80
C LEU A 88 1.53 9.81 -0.64
N ALA A 89 2.42 10.58 -1.28
CA ALA A 89 3.07 10.10 -2.49
C ALA A 89 3.99 8.89 -2.19
N PHE A 90 4.22 8.07 -3.22
CA PHE A 90 4.99 6.83 -3.09
C PHE A 90 6.40 7.04 -2.51
N ASP A 91 7.10 8.08 -2.98
CA ASP A 91 8.44 8.44 -2.49
C ASP A 91 8.45 8.73 -0.98
N ASN A 92 7.43 9.45 -0.50
CA ASN A 92 7.28 9.79 0.92
C ASN A 92 6.87 8.60 1.79
N ALA A 93 6.16 7.62 1.21
CA ALA A 93 5.81 6.39 1.92
C ALA A 93 7.03 5.47 2.14
N ILE A 94 8.01 5.50 1.22
CA ILE A 94 9.15 4.55 1.20
C ILE A 94 10.52 5.17 1.52
N SER A 95 10.67 6.49 1.48
CA SER A 95 11.94 7.17 1.78
C SER A 95 11.77 8.23 2.86
N LEU A 96 12.44 8.02 4.01
CA LEU A 96 12.47 9.00 5.09
C LEU A 96 13.10 10.32 4.62
N PHE A 97 14.16 10.24 3.81
CA PHE A 97 14.81 11.42 3.23
C PHE A 97 13.85 12.25 2.36
N ALA A 98 13.01 11.59 1.55
CA ALA A 98 12.02 12.30 0.72
C ALA A 98 10.95 12.99 1.58
N ALA A 99 10.51 12.31 2.64
CA ALA A 99 9.55 12.86 3.59
C ALA A 99 10.10 14.08 4.35
N GLU A 100 11.34 13.99 4.83
CA GLU A 100 12.04 15.10 5.50
C GLU A 100 12.24 16.29 4.57
N ALA A 101 12.64 16.06 3.31
CA ALA A 101 12.83 17.11 2.32
C ALA A 101 11.53 17.90 2.02
N LYS A 102 10.37 17.29 2.23
CA LYS A 102 9.04 17.91 2.09
C LYS A 102 8.41 18.30 3.44
N CYS A 103 9.16 18.22 4.54
CA CYS A 103 8.69 18.53 5.90
C CYS A 103 7.44 17.74 6.33
N ILE A 104 7.33 16.48 5.92
CA ILE A 104 6.21 15.61 6.26
C ILE A 104 6.46 14.96 7.61
N SER A 105 5.62 15.29 8.59
CA SER A 105 5.67 14.71 9.94
C SER A 105 4.67 13.56 10.05
N SER A 106 5.15 12.33 9.89
CA SER A 106 4.34 11.11 10.00
C SER A 106 5.16 9.96 10.53
N SER A 107 4.57 9.14 11.41
CA SER A 107 5.18 7.88 11.86
C SER A 107 5.15 6.77 10.81
N VAL A 108 4.44 6.97 9.69
CA VAL A 108 4.33 6.04 8.56
C VAL A 108 5.34 6.36 7.47
N SER A 109 5.61 7.66 7.21
CA SER A 109 6.51 8.10 6.15
C SER A 109 7.91 7.46 6.24
N GLY A 110 8.42 7.02 5.10
CA GLY A 110 9.71 6.33 4.98
C GLY A 110 9.76 4.93 5.61
N ASN A 111 8.70 4.48 6.27
CA ASN A 111 8.70 3.25 7.05
C ASN A 111 7.36 2.49 6.93
N ALA A 112 6.66 2.61 5.81
CA ALA A 112 5.42 1.90 5.58
C ALA A 112 5.64 0.37 5.53
N ASP A 113 4.77 -0.39 6.18
CA ASP A 113 4.68 -1.86 6.08
C ASP A 113 3.67 -2.26 5.00
N ILE A 114 2.63 -1.45 4.80
CA ILE A 114 1.56 -1.66 3.83
C ILE A 114 1.40 -0.39 2.99
N LEU A 115 1.34 -0.55 1.67
CA LEU A 115 1.04 0.50 0.71
C LEU A 115 -0.34 0.27 0.11
N VAL A 116 -1.28 1.16 0.40
CA VAL A 116 -2.65 1.11 -0.11
C VAL A 116 -2.72 1.95 -1.36
N VAL A 117 -2.90 1.32 -2.52
CA VAL A 117 -2.98 2.00 -3.82
C VAL A 117 -4.38 2.56 -4.06
N PRO A 118 -4.51 3.62 -4.85
CA PRO A 118 -5.80 4.28 -5.07
C PRO A 118 -6.80 3.42 -5.86
N ASP A 119 -6.30 2.64 -6.83
CA ASP A 119 -7.05 1.79 -7.74
C ASP A 119 -6.20 0.65 -8.32
N LEU A 120 -6.85 -0.26 -9.03
CA LEU A 120 -6.23 -1.45 -9.62
C LEU A 120 -5.14 -1.10 -10.64
N GLU A 121 -5.35 -0.07 -11.46
CA GLU A 121 -4.43 0.30 -12.53
C GLU A 121 -3.10 0.76 -11.93
N SER A 122 -3.17 1.64 -10.95
CA SER A 122 -2.04 2.15 -10.18
C SER A 122 -1.31 1.04 -9.45
N GLY A 123 -2.04 0.13 -8.79
CA GLY A 123 -1.45 -1.02 -8.11
C GLY A 123 -0.75 -1.99 -9.05
N ASN A 124 -1.37 -2.30 -10.19
CA ASN A 124 -0.82 -3.21 -11.17
C ASN A 124 0.46 -2.66 -11.81
N MET A 125 0.45 -1.36 -12.14
CA MET A 125 1.62 -0.64 -12.65
C MET A 125 2.76 -0.64 -11.64
N LEU A 126 2.48 -0.26 -10.38
CA LEU A 126 3.48 -0.22 -9.31
C LEU A 126 4.11 -1.59 -9.07
N ALA A 127 3.27 -2.63 -8.99
CA ALA A 127 3.71 -4.00 -8.81
C ALA A 127 4.64 -4.44 -9.97
N LYS A 128 4.23 -4.22 -11.22
CA LYS A 128 5.07 -4.57 -12.38
C LYS A 128 6.37 -3.77 -12.42
N GLN A 129 6.33 -2.46 -12.16
CA GLN A 129 7.53 -1.63 -12.11
C GLN A 129 8.54 -2.16 -11.08
N LEU A 130 8.08 -2.48 -9.87
CA LEU A 130 8.95 -3.00 -8.82
C LEU A 130 9.49 -4.39 -9.17
N LYS A 131 8.69 -5.26 -9.79
CA LYS A 131 9.16 -6.58 -10.26
C LYS A 131 10.22 -6.47 -11.35
N TYR A 132 9.95 -5.73 -12.42
CA TYR A 132 10.77 -5.74 -13.63
C TYR A 132 11.93 -4.73 -13.61
N LEU A 133 11.72 -3.54 -13.02
CA LEU A 133 12.75 -2.50 -12.93
C LEU A 133 13.43 -2.49 -11.56
N GLY A 134 12.66 -2.69 -10.49
CA GLY A 134 13.17 -2.75 -9.12
C GLY A 134 13.78 -4.09 -8.71
N GLN A 135 13.71 -5.11 -9.59
CA GLN A 135 14.15 -6.49 -9.31
C GLN A 135 13.56 -7.06 -8.01
N ALA A 136 12.32 -6.67 -7.70
CA ALA A 136 11.65 -7.08 -6.49
C ALA A 136 11.26 -8.56 -6.52
N VAL A 137 11.42 -9.24 -5.38
CA VAL A 137 10.87 -10.58 -5.15
C VAL A 137 9.45 -10.44 -4.62
N MET A 138 8.49 -11.04 -5.34
CA MET A 138 7.07 -11.00 -5.01
C MET A 138 6.54 -12.38 -4.62
N ALA A 139 5.72 -12.41 -3.57
CA ALA A 139 4.87 -13.54 -3.21
C ALA A 139 3.41 -13.08 -3.24
N TYR A 140 2.53 -13.87 -3.86
CA TYR A 140 1.09 -13.60 -3.91
C TYR A 140 0.38 -14.51 -2.89
N GLY A 141 -0.57 -13.97 -2.12
CA GLY A 141 -1.34 -14.70 -1.10
C GLY A 141 -2.40 -15.67 -1.64
N GLY A 142 -2.31 -16.07 -2.91
CA GLY A 142 -3.19 -17.07 -3.52
C GLY A 142 -2.36 -18.24 -4.06
N TYR A 143 -2.81 -19.47 -3.83
CA TYR A 143 -2.19 -20.70 -4.34
C TYR A 143 -1.91 -20.63 -5.84
N ARG A 144 -0.68 -20.20 -6.21
CA ARG A 144 0.14 -20.64 -7.35
C ARG A 144 1.30 -19.67 -7.50
N SER A 145 2.51 -20.21 -7.46
CA SER A 145 3.68 -19.55 -8.01
C SER A 145 3.40 -19.22 -9.47
N TRP A 146 3.45 -17.93 -9.81
CA TRP A 146 3.39 -17.47 -11.20
C TRP A 146 4.69 -17.88 -11.90
N SER A 147 4.71 -19.08 -12.46
CA SER A 147 5.73 -19.47 -13.42
C SER A 147 5.48 -18.73 -14.74
N PRO A 148 6.51 -18.31 -15.49
CA PRO A 148 6.36 -17.49 -16.70
C PRO A 148 5.60 -18.15 -17.87
N CYS A 149 5.13 -19.39 -17.72
CA CYS A 149 4.77 -20.28 -18.82
C CYS A 149 3.29 -20.70 -18.89
N SER A 150 2.38 -20.05 -18.17
CA SER A 150 0.95 -20.42 -18.20
C SER A 150 0.08 -19.62 -19.19
N TYR A 151 0.64 -18.69 -19.97
CA TYR A 151 -0.14 -17.87 -20.91
C TYR A 151 -0.22 -18.42 -22.35
N TYR A 152 0.44 -19.54 -22.66
CA TYR A 152 0.51 -20.09 -24.03
C TYR A 152 -0.32 -21.36 -24.29
N PHE A 153 -1.02 -21.90 -23.31
CA PHE A 153 -1.91 -23.05 -23.50
C PHE A 153 -3.30 -22.74 -22.95
N ASN A 154 -4.13 -22.13 -23.80
CA ASN A 154 -5.54 -22.46 -23.97
C ASN A 154 -6.10 -21.62 -25.14
N LYS A 155 -5.85 -22.11 -26.36
CA LYS A 155 -6.89 -22.19 -27.38
C LYS A 155 -7.61 -23.51 -27.18
#